data_AF-A0A8B5YBW0-F1
#
_entry.id   AF-A0A8B5YBW0-F1
#
_cell.length_a   1.000
_cell.length_b   1.000
_cell.length_c   1.000
_cell.angle_alpha   90.00
_cell.angle_beta   90.00
_cell.angle_gamma   90.00
#
_symmetry.space_group_name_H-M   'P 1'
#
loop_
_entity.id
_entity.type
_entity.pdbx_description
1 polymer ?
#
loop_
_entity_poly.entity_id
_entity_poly.type
_entity_poly.pdbx_seq_one_letter_code
_entity_poly.pdbx_strand_id
1 'polypeptide(L)'
;MFGLVFLRAKDLEKKGNGCYTFVIYYRYRISILNFVKGGAVLEDKVLRKLFLGFIQIHILHHATEHPIFGLWMLEELKEHGYNISAGTLYPILHSMEADGLLRKEEQNVDGKIRKYYSTTEKGASVLKEARLKAYELFKEIKE
;
A
#
# COMPACT_ATOMS: atom_id res chain seq x y z
N MET A 1 -20.26 -18.57 11.83
CA MET A 1 -19.19 -19.54 11.49
C MET A 1 -18.60 -19.14 10.14
N PHE A 2 -17.73 -18.12 10.10
CA PHE A 2 -17.05 -17.73 8.86
C PHE A 2 -15.70 -18.45 8.85
N GLY A 3 -15.60 -19.46 7.98
CA GLY A 3 -14.48 -20.37 7.91
C GLY A 3 -13.19 -19.65 7.53
N LEU A 4 -12.14 -19.95 8.31
CA LEU A 4 -10.76 -19.89 7.85
C LEU A 4 -10.66 -20.65 6.52
N VAL A 5 -10.26 -19.97 5.45
CA VAL A 5 -9.68 -20.64 4.28
C VAL A 5 -8.21 -20.27 4.21
N PHE A 6 -7.41 -21.10 4.88
CA PHE A 6 -5.97 -21.18 4.75
C PHE A 6 -5.63 -21.82 3.41
N LEU A 7 -5.03 -21.09 2.46
CA LEU A 7 -4.48 -21.69 1.22
C LEU A 7 -3.21 -20.95 0.76
N ARG A 8 -2.08 -21.46 1.25
CA ARG A 8 -0.83 -21.85 0.57
C ARG A 8 -0.50 -21.13 -0.76
N ALA A 9 0.54 -20.29 -0.75
CA ALA A 9 1.26 -19.91 -1.96
C ALA A 9 2.21 -21.05 -2.37
N LYS A 10 2.08 -21.52 -3.61
CA LYS A 10 3.02 -22.44 -4.26
C LYS A 10 3.37 -21.88 -5.64
N ASP A 11 4.66 -21.94 -5.91
CA ASP A 11 5.35 -22.00 -7.19
C ASP A 11 5.77 -20.67 -7.87
N LEU A 12 7.09 -20.51 -7.94
CA LEU A 12 7.83 -19.55 -8.78
C LEU A 12 7.79 -20.05 -10.23
N GLU A 13 7.21 -19.29 -11.16
CA GLU A 13 7.27 -19.65 -12.59
C GLU A 13 8.36 -18.85 -13.31
N LYS A 14 9.35 -19.57 -13.86
CA LYS A 14 10.50 -19.02 -14.58
C LYS A 14 10.09 -18.72 -16.02
N LYS A 15 9.89 -17.44 -16.39
CA LYS A 15 9.85 -17.05 -17.81
C LYS A 15 11.19 -16.45 -18.24
N GLY A 16 11.67 -16.92 -19.38
CA GLY A 16 12.99 -16.62 -19.94
C GLY A 16 13.27 -15.11 -20.04
N ASN A 17 14.54 -14.77 -19.84
CA ASN A 17 15.14 -13.43 -19.69
C ASN A 17 14.89 -12.73 -18.35
N GLY A 18 15.25 -13.39 -17.25
CA GLY A 18 15.84 -12.78 -16.03
C GLY A 18 15.01 -11.75 -15.24
N CYS A 19 13.85 -11.34 -15.73
CA CYS A 19 12.98 -10.37 -15.10
C CYS A 19 11.93 -11.14 -14.29
N TYR A 20 12.07 -11.15 -12.96
CA TYR A 20 10.98 -11.60 -12.08
C TYR A 20 9.82 -10.61 -12.25
N THR A 21 8.88 -10.92 -13.15
CA THR A 21 7.59 -10.21 -13.16
C THR A 21 6.81 -10.75 -11.99
N PHE A 22 6.74 -9.98 -10.91
CA PHE A 22 6.00 -10.30 -9.71
C PHE A 22 4.50 -10.19 -10.05
N VAL A 23 3.93 -11.26 -10.61
CA VAL A 23 2.49 -11.37 -10.83
C VAL A 23 1.85 -11.82 -9.53
N ILE A 24 1.76 -10.92 -8.54
CA ILE A 24 0.86 -11.11 -7.40
C ILE A 24 -0.49 -10.58 -7.82
N TYR A 25 -1.28 -11.44 -8.46
CA TYR A 25 -2.68 -11.16 -8.75
C TYR A 25 -3.57 -11.73 -7.64
N TYR A 26 -4.34 -10.83 -7.01
CA TYR A 26 -5.48 -11.01 -6.10
C TYR A 26 -5.24 -11.51 -4.67
N ARG A 27 -5.33 -10.62 -3.68
CA ARG A 27 -6.19 -10.85 -2.48
C ARG A 27 -6.52 -9.64 -1.56
N TYR A 28 -6.83 -8.44 -2.05
CA TYR A 28 -7.64 -7.51 -1.25
C TYR A 28 -8.60 -6.73 -2.14
N ARG A 29 -9.65 -7.37 -2.63
CA ARG A 29 -10.79 -6.67 -3.24
C ARG A 29 -11.64 -6.06 -2.12
N ILE A 30 -11.07 -5.14 -1.36
CA ILE A 30 -11.86 -4.22 -0.54
C ILE A 30 -12.31 -3.12 -1.50
N SER A 31 -13.49 -3.32 -2.08
CA SER A 31 -14.19 -2.24 -2.75
C SER A 31 -14.57 -1.16 -1.73
N ILE A 32 -13.68 -0.20 -1.47
CA ILE A 32 -14.10 1.17 -1.09
C ILE A 32 -14.53 1.87 -2.39
N LEU A 33 -15.50 1.26 -3.06
CA LEU A 33 -16.07 1.78 -4.28
C LEU A 33 -17.14 2.79 -3.85
N ASN A 34 -16.75 4.07 -3.90
CA ASN A 34 -17.57 5.30 -4.03
C ASN A 34 -17.00 6.52 -3.27
N PHE A 35 -15.71 6.56 -2.90
CA PHE A 35 -15.13 7.81 -2.36
C PHE A 35 -14.56 8.75 -3.44
N VAL A 36 -14.34 8.27 -4.67
CA VAL A 36 -13.72 9.09 -5.73
C VAL A 36 -14.48 8.89 -7.05
N LYS A 37 -15.72 9.40 -7.12
CA LYS A 37 -16.32 9.71 -8.42
C LYS A 37 -15.99 11.16 -8.76
N GLY A 38 -15.19 11.32 -9.80
CA GLY A 38 -14.83 12.61 -10.38
C GLY A 38 -13.50 13.11 -9.86
N GLY A 39 -12.66 13.65 -10.76
CA GLY A 39 -11.44 14.38 -10.42
C GLY A 39 -11.75 15.69 -9.70
N ALA A 40 -12.48 15.62 -8.60
CA ALA A 40 -12.70 16.69 -7.67
C ALA A 40 -11.55 16.67 -6.67
N VAL A 41 -10.87 17.80 -6.56
CA VAL A 41 -9.97 18.10 -5.46
C VAL A 41 -10.69 17.74 -4.15
N LEU A 42 -10.04 16.99 -3.26
CA LEU A 42 -10.48 16.86 -1.87
C LEU A 42 -10.41 18.27 -1.24
N GLU A 43 -11.45 19.08 -1.45
CA GLU A 43 -11.53 20.47 -0.97
C GLU A 43 -11.62 20.51 0.56
N ASP A 44 -12.26 19.51 1.15
CA ASP A 44 -12.34 19.40 2.60
C ASP A 44 -10.99 18.92 3.19
N LYS A 45 -10.44 19.76 4.08
CA LYS A 45 -9.15 19.53 4.73
C LYS A 45 -9.15 18.26 5.59
N VAL A 46 -10.28 17.89 6.19
CA VAL A 46 -10.42 16.69 7.02
C VAL A 46 -10.39 15.45 6.13
N LEU A 47 -11.18 15.43 5.06
CA LEU A 47 -11.22 14.32 4.10
C LEU A 47 -9.85 14.10 3.44
N ARG A 48 -9.12 15.17 3.12
CA ARG A 48 -7.76 15.06 2.58
C ARG A 48 -6.78 14.41 3.55
N LYS A 49 -6.83 14.78 4.85
CA LYS A 49 -5.98 14.16 5.88
C LYS A 49 -6.31 12.69 6.07
N LEU A 50 -7.60 12.35 6.10
CA LEU A 50 -8.06 10.97 6.21
C LEU A 50 -7.59 10.13 5.02
N PHE A 51 -7.75 10.66 3.81
CA PHE A 51 -7.26 10.03 2.58
C PHE A 51 -5.76 9.74 2.64
N LEU A 52 -4.93 10.73 2.99
CA LEU A 52 -3.48 10.52 3.12
C LEU A 52 -3.14 9.46 4.18
N GLY A 53 -3.88 9.42 5.29
CA GLY A 53 -3.76 8.37 6.29
C GLY A 53 -4.05 6.97 5.73
N PHE A 54 -5.09 6.83 4.92
CA PHE A 54 -5.39 5.55 4.26
C PHE A 54 -4.30 5.11 3.29
N ILE A 55 -3.71 6.04 2.53
CA ILE A 55 -2.59 5.73 1.62
C ILE A 55 -1.38 5.24 2.43
N GLN A 56 -1.03 5.90 3.53
CA GLN A 56 0.08 5.46 4.39
C GLN A 56 -0.16 4.05 4.98
N ILE A 57 -1.39 3.75 5.40
CA ILE A 57 -1.77 2.42 5.90
C ILE A 57 -1.65 1.36 4.79
N HIS A 58 -2.10 1.66 3.57
CA HIS A 58 -1.95 0.74 2.42
C HIS A 58 -0.47 0.48 2.10
N ILE A 59 0.35 1.53 2.10
CA ILE A 59 1.80 1.40 1.90
C ILE A 59 2.40 0.47 2.95
N LEU A 60 2.12 0.69 4.25
CA LEU A 60 2.62 -0.18 5.32
C LEU A 60 2.13 -1.62 5.16
N HIS A 61 0.89 -1.81 4.74
CA HIS A 61 0.32 -3.13 4.54
C HIS A 61 1.10 -3.92 3.51
N HIS A 62 1.32 -3.37 2.31
CA HIS A 62 2.05 -4.07 1.25
C HIS A 62 3.54 -4.19 1.55
N ALA A 63 4.16 -3.12 2.08
CA ALA A 63 5.58 -3.14 2.46
C ALA A 63 5.90 -4.13 3.61
N THR A 64 4.88 -4.65 4.31
CA THR A 64 5.03 -5.74 5.30
C THR A 64 5.02 -7.12 4.63
N GLU A 65 4.31 -7.27 3.51
CA GLU A 65 4.20 -8.55 2.80
C GLU A 65 5.43 -8.80 1.90
N HIS A 66 5.90 -7.76 1.21
CA HIS A 66 7.10 -7.80 0.39
C HIS A 66 7.67 -6.38 0.16
N PRO A 67 8.95 -6.23 -0.22
CA PRO A 67 9.47 -4.94 -0.64
C PRO A 67 8.67 -4.37 -1.81
N ILE A 68 8.35 -3.07 -1.75
CA ILE A 68 7.58 -2.36 -2.78
C ILE A 68 8.44 -1.30 -3.46
N PHE A 69 8.14 -0.95 -4.71
CA PHE A 69 8.72 0.20 -5.38
C PHE A 69 7.62 1.17 -5.82
N GLY A 70 7.97 2.46 -5.94
CA GLY A 70 6.97 3.53 -6.09
C GLY A 70 6.04 3.36 -7.28
N LEU A 71 6.54 2.91 -8.44
CA LEU A 71 5.70 2.71 -9.63
C LEU A 71 4.65 1.61 -9.42
N TRP A 72 5.05 0.46 -8.84
CA TRP A 72 4.12 -0.61 -8.51
C TRP A 72 3.05 -0.12 -7.52
N MET A 73 3.42 0.67 -6.52
CA MET A 73 2.46 1.22 -5.56
C MET A 73 1.48 2.22 -6.21
N LEU A 74 1.89 2.99 -7.23
CA LEU A 74 0.98 3.83 -8.01
C LEU A 74 -0.07 2.98 -8.76
N GLU A 75 0.38 1.89 -9.38
CA GLU A 75 -0.48 0.96 -10.11
C GLU A 75 -1.47 0.28 -9.16
N GLU A 76 -0.99 -0.27 -8.05
CA GLU A 76 -1.80 -0.89 -7.00
C GLU A 76 -2.87 0.07 -6.46
N LEU A 77 -2.48 1.31 -6.09
CA LEU A 77 -3.43 2.32 -5.61
C LEU A 77 -4.50 2.66 -6.65
N LYS A 78 -4.11 2.73 -7.93
CA LYS A 78 -5.05 2.96 -9.03
C LYS A 78 -6.05 1.81 -9.18
N GLU A 79 -5.62 0.57 -8.99
CA GLU A 79 -6.50 -0.61 -8.98
C GLU A 79 -7.50 -0.59 -7.82
N HIS A 80 -7.10 -0.04 -6.66
CA HIS A 80 -8.00 0.22 -5.52
C HIS A 80 -8.89 1.45 -5.69
N GLY A 81 -8.85 2.12 -6.85
CA GLY A 81 -9.68 3.29 -7.15
C GLY A 81 -9.11 4.63 -6.65
N TYR A 82 -7.85 4.65 -6.21
CA TYR A 82 -7.16 5.87 -5.80
C TYR A 82 -6.39 6.48 -6.98
N ASN A 83 -6.77 7.69 -7.42
CA ASN A 83 -6.02 8.42 -8.43
C ASN A 83 -4.98 9.35 -7.77
N ILE A 84 -3.79 8.82 -7.51
CA ILE A 84 -2.67 9.56 -6.90
C ILE A 84 -1.57 9.83 -7.93
N SER A 85 -1.01 11.04 -7.91
CA SER A 85 0.13 11.38 -8.76
C SER A 85 1.46 10.94 -8.13
N ALA A 86 2.48 10.73 -8.96
CA ALA A 86 3.86 10.53 -8.50
C ALA A 86 4.32 11.68 -7.58
N GLY A 87 3.95 12.92 -7.89
CA GLY A 87 4.24 14.11 -7.08
C GLY A 87 3.60 14.11 -5.70
N THR A 88 2.66 13.19 -5.42
CA THR A 88 2.08 12.98 -4.09
C THR A 88 2.64 11.74 -3.43
N LEU A 89 2.78 10.62 -4.16
CA LEU A 89 3.25 9.36 -3.59
C LEU A 89 4.70 9.44 -3.11
N TYR A 90 5.62 9.99 -3.91
CA TYR A 90 7.05 9.99 -3.55
C TYR A 90 7.35 10.83 -2.30
N PRO A 91 6.74 12.02 -2.11
CA PRO A 91 6.84 12.72 -0.83
C PRO A 91 6.31 11.93 0.36
N ILE A 92 5.21 11.17 0.20
CA ILE A 92 4.68 10.30 1.26
C ILE A 92 5.70 9.21 1.63
N LEU A 93 6.24 8.50 0.63
CA LEU A 93 7.27 7.46 0.85
C LEU A 93 8.50 8.04 1.55
N HIS A 94 8.95 9.23 1.13
CA HIS A 94 10.09 9.90 1.75
C HIS A 94 9.82 10.30 3.21
N SER A 95 8.63 10.84 3.49
CA SER A 95 8.21 11.15 4.87
C SER A 95 8.17 9.90 5.73
N MET A 96 7.56 8.82 5.24
CA MET A 96 7.46 7.56 5.99
C MET A 96 8.83 6.91 6.25
N GLU A 97 9.77 7.05 5.31
CA GLU A 97 11.17 6.65 5.51
C GLU A 97 11.83 7.51 6.59
N ALA A 98 11.70 8.84 6.51
CA ALA A 98 12.25 9.77 7.50
C ALA A 98 11.67 9.55 8.92
N ASP A 99 10.39 9.20 8.98
CA ASP A 99 9.69 8.85 10.23
C ASP A 99 10.08 7.46 10.75
N GLY A 100 10.91 6.72 10.02
CA GLY A 100 11.38 5.38 10.38
C GLY A 100 10.30 4.31 10.29
N LEU A 101 9.20 4.56 9.58
CA LEU A 101 8.14 3.59 9.33
C LEU A 101 8.51 2.62 8.20
N LEU A 102 9.29 3.11 7.24
CA LEU A 102 9.84 2.36 6.12
C LEU A 102 11.36 2.39 6.16
N ARG A 103 11.97 1.32 5.66
CA ARG A 103 13.39 1.24 5.33
C ARG A 103 13.53 1.20 3.82
N LYS A 104 14.44 2.02 3.27
CA LYS A 104 14.75 2.05 1.84
C LYS A 104 16.00 1.22 1.54
N GLU A 105 15.94 0.45 0.46
CA GLU A 105 17.09 -0.21 -0.15
C GLU A 105 17.18 0.15 -1.63
N GLU A 106 18.39 0.31 -2.14
CA GLU A 106 18.64 0.57 -3.55
C GLU A 106 19.20 -0.68 -4.21
N GLN A 107 18.60 -1.09 -5.32
CA GLN A 107 19.04 -2.26 -6.08
C GLN A 107 19.19 -1.88 -7.55
N ASN A 108 20.26 -2.37 -8.17
CA ASN A 108 20.45 -2.24 -9.60
C ASN A 108 19.69 -3.37 -10.32
N VAL A 109 18.70 -3.00 -11.12
CA VAL A 109 17.92 -3.92 -11.95
C VAL A 109 18.03 -3.45 -13.39
N ASP A 110 18.65 -4.26 -14.25
CA ASP A 110 18.88 -3.97 -15.67
C ASP A 110 19.56 -2.61 -15.93
N GLY A 111 20.56 -2.27 -15.11
CA GLY A 111 21.32 -1.02 -15.22
C GLY A 111 20.61 0.20 -14.64
N LYS A 112 19.42 0.03 -14.03
CA LYS A 112 18.66 1.11 -13.39
C LYS A 112 18.59 0.91 -11.88
N ILE A 113 18.92 1.95 -11.12
CA ILE A 113 18.76 1.95 -9.66
C ILE A 113 17.27 2.07 -9.33
N ARG A 114 16.73 1.05 -8.65
CA ARG A 114 15.36 1.02 -8.11
C ARG A 114 15.40 1.15 -6.60
N LYS A 115 14.51 1.99 -6.07
CA LYS A 115 14.31 2.18 -4.62
C LYS A 115 13.19 1.26 -4.16
N TYR A 116 13.53 0.30 -3.33
CA TYR A 116 12.61 -0.60 -2.67
C TYR A 116 12.36 -0.14 -1.23
N TYR A 117 11.14 -0.25 -0.77
CA TYR A 117 10.70 0.12 0.56
C TYR A 117 10.12 -1.11 1.27
N SER A 118 10.57 -1.33 2.50
CA SER A 118 10.07 -2.40 3.36
C SER A 118 9.67 -1.82 4.72
N THR A 119 8.64 -2.39 5.34
CA THR A 119 8.17 -1.96 6.65
C THR A 119 9.22 -2.24 7.74
N THR A 120 9.44 -1.29 8.65
CA THR A 120 10.27 -1.49 9.85
C THR A 120 9.47 -2.07 11.02
N GLU A 121 10.12 -2.44 12.12
CA GLU A 121 9.42 -2.83 13.36
C GLU A 121 8.49 -1.73 13.88
N LYS A 122 8.93 -0.46 13.79
CA LYS A 122 8.11 0.71 14.12
C LYS A 122 6.90 0.80 13.19
N GLY A 123 7.11 0.68 11.88
CA GLY A 123 6.02 0.70 10.89
C GLY A 123 5.01 -0.42 11.09
N ALA A 124 5.46 -1.63 11.41
CA ALA A 124 4.60 -2.78 11.69
C ALA A 124 3.74 -2.56 12.94
N SER A 125 4.33 -1.97 13.99
CA SER A 125 3.61 -1.59 15.21
C SER A 125 2.53 -0.55 14.93
N VAL A 126 2.86 0.49 14.15
CA VAL A 126 1.91 1.52 13.73
C VAL A 126 0.78 0.93 12.88
N LEU A 127 1.08 0.03 11.94
CA LEU A 127 0.07 -0.65 11.14
C LEU A 127 -0.91 -1.46 12.00
N LYS A 128 -0.40 -2.17 13.01
CA LYS A 128 -1.22 -2.93 13.95
C LYS A 128 -2.16 -2.01 14.72
N GLU A 129 -1.66 -0.91 15.25
CA GLU A 129 -2.47 0.08 15.99
C GLU A 129 -3.52 0.74 15.08
N ALA A 130 -3.13 1.13 13.86
CA ALA A 130 -4.03 1.75 12.89
C ALA A 130 -5.20 0.82 12.51
N ARG A 131 -4.94 -0.49 12.35
CA ARG A 131 -5.98 -1.49 12.08
C ARG A 131 -6.99 -1.60 13.22
N LEU A 132 -6.53 -1.57 14.48
CA LEU A 132 -7.41 -1.61 15.65
C LEU A 132 -8.29 -0.36 15.71
N LYS A 133 -7.69 0.83 15.58
CA LYS A 133 -8.43 2.10 15.61
C LYS A 133 -9.44 2.21 14.46
N ALA A 134 -9.06 1.78 13.25
CA ALA A 134 -9.96 1.79 12.11
C ALA A 134 -11.17 0.86 12.33
N TYR A 135 -10.95 -0.30 12.95
CA TYR A 135 -12.03 -1.23 13.28
C TYR A 135 -12.97 -0.67 14.37
N GLU A 136 -12.41 -0.08 15.44
CA GLU A 136 -13.19 0.58 16.49
C GLU A 136 -14.05 1.72 15.92
N LEU A 137 -13.42 2.62 15.16
CA LEU A 137 -14.13 3.71 14.50
C LEU A 137 -15.26 3.19 13.60
N PHE A 138 -14.99 2.17 12.79
CA PHE A 138 -16.00 1.57 11.92
C PHE A 138 -17.18 1.00 12.71
N LYS A 139 -16.96 0.43 13.90
CA LYS A 139 -18.05 -0.06 14.76
C LYS A 139 -18.90 1.06 15.33
N GLU A 140 -18.34 2.23 15.60
CA GLU A 140 -19.06 3.36 16.19
C GLU A 140 -19.90 4.12 15.15
N ILE A 141 -19.40 4.25 13.92
CA ILE A 141 -20.05 5.05 12.87
C ILE A 141 -20.95 4.23 11.94
N LYS A 142 -20.96 2.90 12.08
CA LYS A 142 -21.82 2.03 11.29
C LYS A 142 -23.22 2.03 11.89
N GLU A 143 -24.15 2.66 11.18
CA GLU A 143 -25.60 2.54 11.43
C GLU A 143 -26.08 1.08 11.43
#